data_AF-A0A5P9F063-F1
#
_entry.id   AF-A0A5P9F063-F1
#
_cell.length_a   1.000
_cell.length_b   1.000
_cell.length_c   1.000
_cell.angle_alpha   90.00
_cell.angle_beta   90.00
_cell.angle_gamma   90.00
#
_symmetry.space_group_name_H-M   'P 1'
#
loop_
_entity.id
_entity.type
_entity.pdbx_description
1 polymer ?
#
loop_
_entity_poly.entity_id
_entity_poly.type
_entity_poly.pdbx_seq_one_letter_code
_entity_poly.pdbx_strand_id
1 'polypeptide(L)'
;MPNRSKSPAWVLLHTALVIAVTCSLFSGLRIATLSKPAIASIEELLPQGEVHSVHFLSAVLLSLVALAYLCSRILRRYQAEQKFGRKPLNYHRVVTWGGISLIGVSLASGWLLFSGISKLPLTRTLHFYAALGLTAYIFLHAGVYLVQFGQNVLKYILKPAATKRAQLVLLCSFLTIFLMGGWLLLAKFTYYQLPVSTIAADTIIDIDGHANESQWADADALEVSTDGGANFYQGRTDVRLKALQNGEEIYFHISWQDPTESLAHLPLIKTDQGWKIQQQGFEKFDESRYYEDKFALLLSSHCDFAGAGTAHLGRSPLPGKPANWHGKGYHYSQSGQLHDLWHWKAVRTNKMYLADDNFIGAPDKVRAGIRRYTAGYQQDGKESGAYLMNWKWYSPDSITPKRLPRDTNALAPFQSFDQERALDWTISWFDYQPYSTESDQLATGTLMPSVLYTSNRFEGDRADVRAKGVWHDGFWSLELVRKLNTASPLDIPIEDGTCLWVSAFDRAQVAHTRHTRAIQLNLSKAL
;
A
#
# COMPACT_ATOMS: atom_id res chain seq x y z
N MET A 1 -17.46 46.45 4.89
CA MET A 1 -16.21 45.67 4.93
C MET A 1 -15.16 46.44 5.71
N PRO A 2 -14.33 45.84 6.57
CA PRO A 2 -13.27 46.62 7.20
C PRO A 2 -12.28 47.06 6.12
N ASN A 3 -12.15 48.37 5.95
CA ASN A 3 -11.34 49.10 4.98
C ASN A 3 -9.80 48.88 5.12
N ARG A 4 -9.37 47.75 5.69
CA ARG A 4 -7.98 47.48 6.04
C ARG A 4 -7.45 46.27 5.27
N SER A 5 -6.53 46.55 4.35
CA SER A 5 -5.69 45.54 3.71
C SER A 5 -4.93 44.71 4.76
N LYS A 6 -4.72 43.43 4.47
CA LYS A 6 -4.04 42.51 5.38
C LYS A 6 -2.53 42.65 5.23
N SER A 7 -1.80 42.41 6.32
CA SER A 7 -0.33 42.37 6.27
C SER A 7 0.15 41.30 5.27
N PRO A 8 1.25 41.52 4.54
CA PRO A 8 1.83 40.53 3.62
C PRO A 8 2.06 39.17 4.24
N ALA A 9 2.58 39.14 5.48
CA ALA A 9 2.80 37.89 6.20
C ALA A 9 1.49 37.10 6.40
N TRP A 10 0.39 37.78 6.71
CA TRP A 10 -0.92 37.13 6.82
C TRP A 10 -1.40 36.61 5.46
N VAL A 11 -1.28 37.40 4.39
CA VAL A 11 -1.70 37.00 3.04
C VAL A 11 -0.91 35.77 2.58
N LEU A 12 0.42 35.78 2.77
CA LEU A 12 1.29 34.66 2.42
C LEU A 12 0.96 33.41 3.24
N LEU A 13 0.90 33.50 4.57
CA LEU A 13 0.60 32.34 5.42
C LEU A 13 -0.81 31.80 5.18
N HIS A 14 -1.80 32.67 4.95
CA HIS A 14 -3.16 32.24 4.66
C HIS A 14 -3.26 31.59 3.28
N THR A 15 -2.57 32.12 2.27
CA THR A 15 -2.53 31.52 0.93
C THR A 15 -1.82 30.16 0.98
N ALA A 16 -0.69 30.07 1.67
CA ALA A 16 0.01 28.82 1.90
C ALA A 16 -0.86 27.80 2.66
N LEU A 17 -1.62 28.25 3.66
CA LEU A 17 -2.60 27.41 4.37
C LEU A 17 -3.66 26.84 3.42
N VAL A 18 -4.25 27.68 2.58
CA VAL A 18 -5.28 27.27 1.61
C VAL A 18 -4.72 26.24 0.63
N ILE A 19 -3.53 26.48 0.09
CA ILE A 19 -2.84 25.54 -0.82
C ILE A 19 -2.58 24.22 -0.09
N ALA A 20 -1.97 24.26 1.09
CA ALA A 20 -1.61 23.08 1.85
C ALA A 20 -2.84 22.23 2.23
N VAL A 21 -3.91 22.85 2.72
CA VAL A 21 -5.16 22.15 3.07
C VAL A 21 -5.82 21.56 1.83
N THR A 22 -5.88 22.30 0.71
CA THR A 22 -6.48 21.81 -0.52
C THR A 22 -5.71 20.62 -1.08
N CYS A 23 -4.39 20.74 -1.21
CA CYS A 23 -3.53 19.64 -1.66
C CYS A 23 -3.65 18.42 -0.73
N SER A 24 -3.64 18.62 0.60
CA SER A 24 -3.78 17.54 1.58
C SER A 24 -5.13 16.84 1.46
N LEU A 25 -6.23 17.59 1.28
CA LEU A 25 -7.57 17.02 1.17
C LEU A 25 -7.73 16.18 -0.10
N PHE A 26 -7.37 16.72 -1.25
CA PHE A 26 -7.55 16.02 -2.52
C PHE A 26 -6.63 14.80 -2.65
N SER A 27 -5.35 14.94 -2.27
CA SER A 27 -4.43 13.79 -2.22
C SER A 27 -4.84 12.77 -1.16
N GLY A 28 -5.24 13.21 0.03
CA GLY A 28 -5.65 12.32 1.13
C GLY A 28 -6.94 11.56 0.83
N LEU A 29 -7.92 12.20 0.19
CA LEU A 29 -9.14 11.54 -0.29
C LEU A 29 -8.82 10.52 -1.40
N ARG A 30 -7.87 10.81 -2.30
CA ARG A 30 -7.38 9.81 -3.26
C ARG A 30 -6.76 8.61 -2.55
N ILE A 31 -5.91 8.82 -1.55
CA ILE A 31 -5.31 7.71 -0.77
C ILE A 31 -6.40 6.92 -0.03
N ALA A 32 -7.45 7.60 0.45
CA ALA A 32 -8.57 6.97 1.14
C ALA A 32 -9.37 6.01 0.24
N THR A 33 -9.43 6.22 -1.09
CA THR A 33 -10.17 5.33 -2.01
C THR A 33 -9.68 3.89 -1.96
N LEU A 34 -8.41 3.67 -1.57
CA LEU A 34 -7.83 2.33 -1.43
C LEU A 34 -8.51 1.47 -0.34
N SER A 35 -9.15 2.10 0.65
CA SER A 35 -9.82 1.41 1.77
C SER A 35 -11.26 1.87 2.02
N LYS A 36 -11.72 2.92 1.32
CA LYS A 36 -13.05 3.52 1.46
C LYS A 36 -13.72 3.59 0.08
N PRO A 37 -14.39 2.51 -0.38
CA PRO A 37 -15.03 2.46 -1.69
C PRO A 37 -16.04 3.59 -1.93
N ALA A 38 -16.71 4.08 -0.88
CA ALA A 38 -17.65 5.20 -0.99
C ALA A 38 -17.00 6.49 -1.57
N ILE A 39 -15.72 6.73 -1.29
CA ILE A 39 -14.99 7.89 -1.84
C ILE A 39 -14.66 7.72 -3.32
N ALA A 40 -14.59 6.49 -3.82
CA ALA A 40 -14.36 6.23 -5.24
C ALA A 40 -15.49 6.78 -6.14
N SER A 41 -16.67 7.06 -5.59
CA SER A 41 -17.78 7.70 -6.32
C SER A 41 -17.47 9.12 -6.84
N ILE A 42 -16.51 9.81 -6.21
CA ILE A 42 -16.05 11.14 -6.62
C ILE A 42 -14.64 11.10 -7.21
N GLU A 43 -14.18 9.93 -7.65
CA GLU A 43 -12.78 9.74 -8.08
C GLU A 43 -12.36 10.65 -9.23
N GLU A 44 -13.28 11.11 -10.07
CA GLU A 44 -13.00 12.01 -11.19
C GLU A 44 -12.54 13.40 -10.72
N LEU A 45 -12.90 13.81 -9.51
CA LEU A 45 -12.50 15.07 -8.91
C LEU A 45 -11.14 14.99 -8.22
N LEU A 46 -10.62 13.79 -8.00
CA LEU A 46 -9.43 13.55 -7.20
C LEU A 46 -8.18 13.40 -8.10
N PRO A 47 -7.01 13.94 -7.68
CA PRO A 47 -5.77 13.78 -8.44
C PRO A 47 -5.40 12.31 -8.63
N GLN A 48 -4.68 12.00 -9.70
CA GLN A 48 -4.24 10.65 -10.05
C GLN A 48 -2.72 10.65 -10.26
N GLY A 49 -2.07 9.49 -10.17
CA GLY A 49 -0.62 9.35 -10.28
C GLY A 49 0.07 9.28 -8.92
N GLU A 50 1.28 9.82 -8.81
CA GLU A 50 2.02 9.88 -7.55
C GLU A 50 1.40 10.97 -6.64
N VAL A 51 0.58 10.54 -5.68
CA VAL A 51 -0.17 11.46 -4.79
C VAL A 51 0.36 11.47 -3.35
N HIS A 52 1.22 10.52 -2.98
CA HIS A 52 1.71 10.42 -1.61
C HIS A 52 2.71 11.54 -1.33
N SER A 53 3.65 11.83 -2.25
CA SER A 53 4.59 12.95 -2.05
C SER A 53 3.87 14.28 -2.00
N VAL A 54 2.82 14.47 -2.82
CA VAL A 54 1.96 15.66 -2.76
C VAL A 54 1.33 15.79 -1.36
N HIS A 55 0.79 14.70 -0.83
CA HIS A 55 0.18 14.67 0.49
C HIS A 55 1.20 15.05 1.58
N PHE A 56 2.36 14.41 1.61
CA PHE A 56 3.39 14.66 2.61
C PHE A 56 3.99 16.06 2.50
N LEU A 57 4.29 16.54 1.29
CA LEU A 57 4.79 17.89 1.09
C LEU A 57 3.78 18.94 1.56
N SER A 58 2.48 18.73 1.26
CA SER A 58 1.43 19.61 1.75
C SER A 58 1.24 19.54 3.28
N ALA A 59 1.48 18.38 3.90
CA ALA A 59 1.44 18.22 5.35
C ALA A 59 2.62 18.94 6.05
N VAL A 60 3.82 18.90 5.46
CA VAL A 60 4.98 19.68 5.93
C VAL A 60 4.68 21.18 5.82
N LEU A 61 4.18 21.65 4.67
CA LEU A 61 3.79 23.04 4.50
C LEU A 61 2.72 23.47 5.52
N LEU A 62 1.69 22.63 5.73
CA LEU A 62 0.63 22.89 6.72
C LEU A 62 1.21 22.99 8.13
N SER A 63 2.14 22.11 8.50
CA SER A 63 2.80 22.11 9.81
C SER A 63 3.62 23.38 10.03
N LEU A 64 4.40 23.80 9.02
CA LEU A 64 5.20 25.03 9.07
C LEU A 64 4.31 26.28 9.19
N VAL A 65 3.20 26.33 8.43
CA VAL A 65 2.24 27.44 8.50
C VAL A 65 1.55 27.47 9.86
N ALA A 66 1.13 26.32 10.40
CA ALA A 66 0.54 26.22 11.74
C ALA A 66 1.51 26.70 12.83
N LEU A 67 2.78 26.29 12.75
CA LEU A 67 3.84 26.74 13.66
C LEU A 67 4.07 28.26 13.54
N ALA A 68 4.13 28.80 12.33
CA ALA A 68 4.29 30.23 12.11
C ALA A 68 3.12 31.04 12.71
N TYR A 69 1.88 30.56 12.55
CA TYR A 69 0.71 31.17 13.20
C TYR A 69 0.80 31.09 14.73
N LEU A 70 1.19 29.96 15.29
CA LEU A 70 1.37 29.78 16.74
C LEU A 70 2.44 30.73 17.31
N CYS A 71 3.61 30.78 16.69
CA CYS A 71 4.70 31.69 17.06
C CYS A 71 4.25 33.15 16.99
N SER A 72 3.58 33.55 15.91
CA SER A 72 3.06 34.91 15.75
C SER A 72 2.05 35.28 16.87
N ARG A 73 1.26 34.31 17.32
CA ARG A 73 0.27 34.51 18.39
C ARG A 73 0.94 34.62 19.77
N ILE A 74 1.96 33.81 20.03
CA ILE A 74 2.75 33.86 21.28
C ILE A 74 3.51 35.19 21.37
N LEU A 75 4.20 35.59 20.30
CA LEU A 75 4.93 36.86 20.25
C LEU A 75 4.02 38.07 20.47
N ARG A 76 2.85 38.09 19.82
CA ARG A 76 1.85 39.16 20.03
C ARG A 76 1.27 39.17 21.44
N ARG A 77 1.11 38.00 22.08
CA ARG A 77 0.67 37.91 23.48
C ARG A 77 1.73 38.43 24.44
N TYR A 78 3.00 38.15 24.18
CA TYR A 78 4.11 38.66 24.97
C TYR A 78 4.24 40.19 24.85
N GLN A 79 4.03 40.73 23.65
CA GLN A 79 4.11 42.17 23.38
C GLN A 79 2.88 42.97 23.82
N ALA A 80 1.75 42.33 24.12
CA ALA A 80 0.52 43.01 24.48
C ALA A 80 0.31 43.03 26.00
N GLU A 81 0.11 44.22 26.57
CA GLU A 81 -0.42 44.36 27.93
C GLU A 81 -1.80 43.69 28.02
N GLN A 82 -1.93 42.70 28.91
CA GLN A 82 -3.10 41.84 28.96
C GLN A 82 -4.35 42.57 29.44
N LYS A 83 -5.20 43.03 28.52
CA LYS A 83 -6.60 43.33 28.81
C LYS A 83 -7.44 42.06 28.64
N PHE A 84 -7.75 41.39 29.75
CA PHE A 84 -8.68 40.27 29.80
C PHE A 84 -10.12 40.76 29.62
N GLY A 85 -10.59 40.81 28.37
CA GLY A 85 -12.00 40.96 28.04
C GLY A 85 -12.53 39.70 27.36
N ARG A 86 -13.57 39.07 27.93
CA ARG A 86 -14.32 38.00 27.24
C ARG A 86 -15.00 38.61 26.02
N LYS A 87 -14.45 38.38 24.84
CA LYS A 87 -15.09 38.79 23.58
C LYS A 87 -16.31 37.88 23.34
N PRO A 88 -17.45 38.38 22.83
CA PRO A 88 -18.64 37.56 22.59
C PRO A 88 -18.39 36.43 21.56
N LEU A 89 -19.09 35.31 21.73
CA LEU A 89 -19.12 34.22 20.76
C LEU A 89 -19.92 34.70 19.53
N ASN A 90 -19.36 34.56 18.33
CA ASN A 90 -20.09 34.83 17.09
C ASN A 90 -19.80 33.71 16.07
N TYR A 91 -20.65 33.62 15.04
CA TYR A 91 -20.56 32.59 14.00
C TYR A 91 -19.13 32.39 13.49
N HIS A 92 -18.49 33.46 13.02
CA HIS A 92 -17.13 33.39 12.46
C HIS A 92 -16.10 32.87 13.46
N ARG A 93 -16.21 33.22 14.75
CA ARG A 93 -15.30 32.71 15.77
C ARG A 93 -15.52 31.22 16.02
N VAL A 94 -16.76 30.76 16.09
CA VAL A 94 -17.08 29.33 16.27
C VAL A 94 -16.53 28.52 15.11
N VAL A 95 -16.82 28.94 13.87
CA VAL A 95 -16.32 28.29 12.66
C VAL A 95 -14.78 28.28 12.63
N THR A 96 -14.13 29.41 12.97
CA THR A 96 -12.66 29.49 12.99
C THR A 96 -12.05 28.52 14.02
N TRP A 97 -12.59 28.44 15.24
CA TRP A 97 -12.10 27.48 16.23
C TRP A 97 -12.36 26.04 15.81
N GLY A 98 -13.50 25.75 15.20
CA GLY A 98 -13.78 24.45 14.60
C GLY A 98 -12.72 24.06 13.56
N GLY A 99 -12.40 24.97 12.64
CA GLY A 99 -11.33 24.76 11.64
C GLY A 99 -9.95 24.54 12.25
N ILE A 100 -9.58 25.33 13.26
CA ILE A 100 -8.30 25.15 13.98
C ILE A 100 -8.24 23.79 14.66
N SER A 101 -9.31 23.36 15.33
CA SER A 101 -9.39 22.04 15.97
C SER A 101 -9.27 20.93 14.94
N LEU A 102 -9.97 21.02 13.81
CA LEU A 102 -9.87 20.04 12.72
C LEU A 102 -8.46 19.95 12.14
N ILE A 103 -7.80 21.09 11.88
CA ILE A 103 -6.40 21.12 11.43
C ILE A 103 -5.49 20.48 12.48
N GLY A 104 -5.69 20.78 13.77
CA GLY A 104 -4.92 20.18 14.86
C GLY A 104 -5.06 18.66 14.91
N VAL A 105 -6.30 18.15 14.78
CA VAL A 105 -6.57 16.70 14.73
C VAL A 105 -5.95 16.08 13.47
N SER A 106 -6.09 16.69 12.29
CA SER A 106 -5.49 16.20 11.05
C SER A 106 -3.96 16.14 11.12
N LEU A 107 -3.31 17.18 11.66
CA LEU A 107 -1.86 17.17 11.85
C LEU A 107 -1.42 16.12 12.86
N ALA A 108 -2.04 16.05 14.04
CA ALA A 108 -1.68 15.08 15.06
C ALA A 108 -1.88 13.64 14.57
N SER A 109 -3.05 13.33 14.01
CA SER A 109 -3.33 12.01 13.45
C SER A 109 -2.46 11.67 12.24
N GLY A 110 -2.15 12.64 11.36
CA GLY A 110 -1.28 12.45 10.20
C GLY A 110 0.16 12.12 10.59
N TRP A 111 0.74 12.86 11.55
CA TRP A 111 2.08 12.59 12.07
C TRP A 111 2.15 11.26 12.84
N LEU A 112 1.09 10.90 13.57
CA LEU A 112 0.98 9.59 14.22
C LEU A 112 0.98 8.45 13.19
N LEU A 113 0.22 8.57 12.11
CA LEU A 113 0.22 7.59 11.01
C LEU A 113 1.58 7.52 10.32
N PHE A 114 2.20 8.67 10.04
CA PHE A 114 3.53 8.72 9.42
C PHE A 114 4.59 8.04 10.28
N SER A 115 4.59 8.30 11.59
CA SER A 115 5.57 7.74 12.52
C SER A 115 5.49 6.23 12.66
N GLY A 116 4.32 5.64 12.39
CA GLY A 116 4.01 4.23 12.66
C GLY A 116 3.91 3.87 14.15
N ILE A 117 4.12 4.82 15.06
CA ILE A 117 4.08 4.58 16.52
C ILE A 117 2.65 4.29 17.00
N SER A 118 1.64 4.83 16.32
CA SER A 118 0.26 4.68 16.76
C SER A 118 -0.31 3.30 16.43
N LYS A 119 -0.27 2.41 17.43
CA LYS A 119 -1.07 1.18 17.46
C LYS A 119 -2.57 1.45 17.65
N LEU A 120 -2.98 2.72 17.84
CA LEU A 120 -4.38 3.06 18.05
C LEU A 120 -5.19 2.82 16.76
N PRO A 121 -6.20 1.94 16.79
CA PRO A 121 -6.93 1.56 15.58
C PRO A 121 -7.71 2.71 14.97
N LEU A 122 -8.13 3.67 15.80
CA LEU A 122 -8.94 4.81 15.40
C LEU A 122 -8.16 5.92 14.70
N THR A 123 -6.82 5.90 14.67
CA THR A 123 -6.02 7.03 14.15
C THR A 123 -6.37 7.38 12.70
N ARG A 124 -6.44 6.37 11.82
CA ARG A 124 -6.79 6.55 10.41
C ARG A 124 -8.25 7.02 10.25
N THR A 125 -9.14 6.48 11.06
CA THR A 125 -10.56 6.86 11.09
C THR A 125 -10.73 8.32 11.52
N LEU A 126 -10.04 8.74 12.58
CA LEU A 126 -10.01 10.12 13.05
C LEU A 126 -9.43 11.06 11.98
N HIS A 127 -8.32 10.67 11.35
CA HIS A 127 -7.72 11.45 10.27
C HIS A 127 -8.70 11.65 9.10
N PHE A 128 -9.37 10.58 8.68
CA PHE A 128 -10.36 10.59 7.62
C PHE A 128 -11.57 11.48 7.94
N TYR A 129 -12.18 11.33 9.12
CA TYR A 129 -13.32 12.17 9.50
C TYR A 129 -12.92 13.63 9.76
N ALA A 130 -11.71 13.89 10.24
CA ALA A 130 -11.18 15.26 10.31
C ALA A 130 -11.03 15.87 8.91
N ALA A 131 -10.59 15.11 7.91
CA ALA A 131 -10.54 15.55 6.52
C ALA A 131 -11.95 15.85 5.95
N LEU A 132 -12.94 14.99 6.20
CA LEU A 132 -14.34 15.27 5.81
C LEU A 132 -14.89 16.52 6.53
N GLY A 133 -14.57 16.67 7.82
CA GLY A 133 -14.90 17.86 8.59
C GLY A 133 -14.26 19.13 8.03
N LEU A 134 -13.02 19.04 7.53
CA LEU A 134 -12.34 20.16 6.86
C LEU A 134 -13.03 20.53 5.55
N THR A 135 -13.54 19.57 4.79
CA THR A 135 -14.37 19.84 3.60
C THR A 135 -15.61 20.65 4.00
N ALA A 136 -16.35 20.23 5.02
CA ALA A 136 -17.50 20.97 5.53
C ALA A 136 -17.12 22.36 6.06
N TYR A 137 -15.99 22.46 6.78
CA TYR A 137 -15.45 23.72 7.28
C TYR A 137 -15.13 24.70 6.14
N ILE A 138 -14.57 24.25 5.02
CA ILE A 138 -14.29 25.11 3.86
C ILE A 138 -15.58 25.75 3.35
N PHE A 139 -16.69 25.00 3.25
CA PHE A 139 -17.98 25.57 2.86
C PHE A 139 -18.51 26.58 3.89
N LEU A 140 -18.44 26.27 5.19
CA LEU A 140 -18.90 27.17 6.25
C LEU A 140 -18.03 28.43 6.39
N HIS A 141 -16.74 28.31 6.11
CA HIS A 141 -15.79 29.41 6.20
C HIS A 141 -15.79 30.23 4.89
N ALA A 142 -15.28 29.66 3.81
CA ALA A 142 -15.11 30.36 2.55
C ALA A 142 -16.45 30.62 1.84
N GLY A 143 -17.39 29.66 1.89
CA GLY A 143 -18.70 29.79 1.25
C GLY A 143 -19.53 30.94 1.84
N VAL A 144 -19.58 31.08 3.17
CA VAL A 144 -20.29 32.22 3.79
C VAL A 144 -19.66 33.56 3.43
N TYR A 145 -18.33 33.65 3.42
CA TYR A 145 -17.63 34.85 2.98
C TYR A 145 -17.91 35.18 1.50
N LEU A 146 -17.99 34.15 0.63
CA LEU A 146 -18.33 34.33 -0.77
C LEU A 146 -19.79 34.79 -0.97
N VAL A 147 -20.74 34.22 -0.22
CA VAL A 147 -22.15 34.63 -0.27
C VAL A 147 -22.33 36.07 0.23
N GLN A 148 -21.67 36.44 1.33
CA GLN A 148 -21.80 37.79 1.91
C GLN A 148 -21.15 38.88 1.07
N PHE A 149 -20.06 38.58 0.36
CA PHE A 149 -19.18 39.59 -0.22
C PHE A 149 -18.87 39.40 -1.71
N GLY A 150 -19.35 38.33 -2.32
CA GLY A 150 -19.08 37.97 -3.71
C GLY A 150 -17.59 37.78 -4.00
N GLN A 151 -17.22 37.91 -5.27
CA GLN A 151 -15.83 37.77 -5.73
C GLN A 151 -14.87 38.82 -5.14
N ASN A 152 -15.40 39.91 -4.56
CA ASN A 152 -14.58 40.93 -3.93
C ASN A 152 -13.77 40.38 -2.75
N VAL A 153 -14.21 39.28 -2.10
CA VAL A 153 -13.46 38.57 -1.06
C VAL A 153 -12.06 38.15 -1.53
N LEU A 154 -11.91 37.77 -2.82
CA LEU A 154 -10.62 37.37 -3.38
C LEU A 154 -9.60 38.51 -3.36
N LYS A 155 -10.05 39.75 -3.62
CA LYS A 155 -9.20 40.95 -3.52
C LYS A 155 -8.71 41.16 -2.08
N TYR A 156 -9.53 40.83 -1.07
CA TYR A 156 -9.14 41.00 0.33
C TYR A 156 -8.15 39.95 0.84
N ILE A 157 -8.26 38.71 0.35
CA ILE A 157 -7.39 37.62 0.80
C ILE A 157 -6.07 37.55 0.01
N LEU A 158 -6.05 37.98 -1.26
CA LEU A 158 -4.88 37.89 -2.13
C LEU A 158 -4.08 39.20 -2.24
N LYS A 159 -4.69 40.37 -2.01
CA LYS A 159 -3.99 41.66 -2.14
C LYS A 159 -3.41 42.11 -0.78
N PRO A 160 -2.09 42.04 -0.57
CA PRO A 160 -1.49 42.54 0.65
C PRO A 160 -1.55 44.07 0.72
N ALA A 161 -1.43 44.60 1.95
CA ALA A 161 -1.13 46.01 2.17
C ALA A 161 0.18 46.40 1.46
N ALA A 162 0.28 47.66 1.01
CA ALA A 162 1.47 48.17 0.34
C ALA A 162 2.73 47.86 1.17
N THR A 163 3.69 47.20 0.54
CA THR A 163 4.89 46.65 1.20
C THR A 163 6.06 46.74 0.23
N LYS A 164 7.27 46.95 0.76
CA LYS A 164 8.48 46.97 -0.06
C LYS A 164 8.69 45.60 -0.71
N ARG A 165 8.97 45.57 -2.02
CA ARG A 165 9.25 44.33 -2.79
C ARG A 165 10.25 43.41 -2.09
N ALA A 166 11.30 43.97 -1.48
CA ALA A 166 12.31 43.23 -0.74
C ALA A 166 11.74 42.42 0.44
N GLN A 167 10.77 42.94 1.19
CA GLN A 167 10.16 42.22 2.32
C GLN A 167 9.31 41.04 1.86
N LEU A 168 8.61 41.18 0.73
CA LEU A 168 7.85 40.09 0.13
C LEU A 168 8.79 38.98 -0.34
N VAL A 169 9.89 39.34 -1.01
CA VAL A 169 10.93 38.41 -1.45
C VAL A 169 11.49 37.65 -0.26
N LEU A 170 11.86 38.33 0.83
CA LEU A 170 12.39 37.69 2.04
C LEU A 170 11.40 36.69 2.66
N LEU A 171 10.12 37.04 2.75
CA LEU A 171 9.09 36.15 3.29
C LEU A 171 8.90 34.89 2.43
N CYS A 172 8.87 35.05 1.11
CA CYS A 172 8.78 33.93 0.18
C CYS A 172 10.02 33.03 0.28
N SER A 173 11.23 33.60 0.27
CA SER A 173 12.47 32.85 0.41
C SER A 173 12.53 32.08 1.72
N PHE A 174 12.10 32.70 2.83
CA PHE A 174 12.03 32.03 4.12
C PHE A 174 11.08 30.83 4.09
N LEU A 175 9.87 30.98 3.54
CA LEU A 175 8.92 29.88 3.43
C LEU A 175 9.49 28.72 2.60
N THR A 176 10.15 29.02 1.47
CA THR A 176 10.77 28.02 0.62
C THR A 176 11.92 27.29 1.33
N ILE A 177 12.80 28.00 2.03
CA ILE A 177 13.92 27.41 2.79
C ILE A 177 13.38 26.48 3.88
N PHE A 178 12.37 26.91 4.63
CA PHE A 178 11.78 26.09 5.69
C PHE A 178 11.04 24.88 5.12
N LEU A 179 10.35 25.02 3.99
CA LEU A 179 9.71 23.89 3.32
C LEU A 179 10.75 22.87 2.84
N MET A 180 11.82 23.34 2.19
CA MET A 180 12.91 22.48 1.73
C MET A 180 13.64 21.82 2.91
N GLY A 181 13.94 22.57 3.97
CA GLY A 181 14.52 22.04 5.19
C GLY A 181 13.61 21.01 5.88
N GLY A 182 12.31 21.29 5.95
CA GLY A 182 11.31 20.36 6.49
C GLY A 182 11.19 19.08 5.66
N TRP A 183 11.23 19.19 4.33
CA TRP A 183 11.25 18.05 3.42
C TRP A 183 12.53 17.21 3.59
N LEU A 184 13.70 17.85 3.65
CA LEU A 184 14.98 17.17 3.88
C LEU A 184 15.04 16.49 5.26
N LEU A 185 14.47 17.12 6.29
CA LEU A 185 14.33 16.49 7.61
C LEU A 185 13.42 15.28 7.54
N LEU A 186 12.26 15.40 6.89
CA LEU A 186 11.35 14.27 6.69
C LEU A 186 12.04 13.12 5.95
N ALA A 187 12.81 13.45 4.91
CA ALA A 187 13.62 12.51 4.12
C ALA A 187 14.62 11.71 4.97
N LYS A 188 15.11 12.27 6.09
CA LYS A 188 15.99 11.56 7.04
C LYS A 188 15.26 10.61 8.00
N PHE A 189 13.94 10.76 8.14
CA PHE A 189 13.09 9.90 8.97
C PHE A 189 12.18 8.99 8.13
N THR A 190 12.51 8.78 6.84
CA THR A 190 11.70 8.00 5.90
C THR A 190 11.74 6.51 6.14
N TYR A 191 12.70 6.02 6.91
CA TYR A 191 12.91 4.58 7.07
C TYR A 191 12.99 4.14 8.53
N TYR A 192 12.62 2.90 8.78
CA TYR A 192 13.05 2.11 9.92
C TYR A 192 14.40 1.46 9.61
N GLN A 193 15.14 1.06 10.63
CA GLN A 193 16.34 0.25 10.46
C GLN A 193 16.00 -1.19 10.83
N LEU A 194 16.32 -2.14 9.95
CA LEU A 194 16.29 -3.57 10.22
C LEU A 194 17.75 -4.05 10.34
N PRO A 195 18.23 -4.34 11.56
CA PRO A 195 19.53 -4.98 11.73
C PRO A 195 19.54 -6.33 11.02
N VAL A 196 20.58 -6.58 10.23
CA VAL A 196 20.81 -7.89 9.59
C VAL A 196 21.97 -8.56 10.32
N SER A 197 21.66 -9.65 11.03
CA SER A 197 22.66 -10.39 11.80
C SER A 197 23.51 -11.26 10.87
N THR A 198 24.83 -11.24 11.06
CA THR A 198 25.74 -12.09 10.30
C THR A 198 25.82 -13.47 10.94
N ILE A 199 25.66 -14.52 10.13
CA ILE A 199 25.82 -15.92 10.54
C ILE A 199 27.00 -16.55 9.79
N ALA A 200 27.51 -17.69 10.26
CA ALA A 200 28.60 -18.39 9.60
C ALA A 200 28.13 -19.00 8.26
N ALA A 201 29.02 -19.04 7.26
CA ALA A 201 28.69 -19.53 5.91
C ALA A 201 28.23 -21.00 5.87
N ASP A 202 28.66 -21.81 6.86
CA ASP A 202 28.28 -23.21 7.02
C ASP A 202 27.04 -23.41 7.91
N THR A 203 26.45 -22.33 8.43
CA THR A 203 25.18 -22.40 9.16
C THR A 203 24.05 -22.73 8.20
N ILE A 204 23.33 -23.81 8.48
CA ILE A 204 22.14 -24.21 7.73
C ILE A 204 20.91 -23.57 8.39
N ILE A 205 20.13 -22.86 7.58
CA ILE A 205 18.79 -22.38 7.93
C ILE A 205 17.79 -23.18 7.08
N ASP A 206 16.92 -23.95 7.72
CA ASP A 206 15.91 -24.74 7.04
C ASP A 206 14.73 -23.83 6.70
N ILE A 207 14.41 -23.69 5.41
CA ILE A 207 13.30 -22.84 4.95
C ILE A 207 12.00 -23.64 5.09
N ASP A 208 11.54 -23.81 6.33
CA ASP A 208 10.39 -24.64 6.70
C ASP A 208 9.20 -23.83 7.24
N GLY A 209 9.42 -22.55 7.53
CA GLY A 209 8.45 -21.58 8.05
C GLY A 209 8.37 -21.54 9.57
N HIS A 210 9.16 -22.31 10.31
CA HIS A 210 9.11 -22.37 11.77
C HIS A 210 10.12 -21.47 12.48
N ALA A 211 11.27 -21.18 11.85
CA ALA A 211 12.33 -20.36 12.42
C ALA A 211 12.78 -20.82 13.83
N ASN A 212 13.02 -22.12 13.98
CA ASN A 212 13.40 -22.75 15.26
C ASN A 212 14.90 -22.66 15.57
N GLU A 213 15.70 -22.24 14.58
CA GLU A 213 17.15 -22.11 14.68
C GLU A 213 17.56 -21.04 15.71
N SER A 214 18.65 -21.29 16.44
CA SER A 214 19.16 -20.36 17.46
C SER A 214 19.48 -18.97 16.92
N GLN A 215 19.90 -18.90 15.65
CA GLN A 215 20.25 -17.68 14.95
C GLN A 215 19.03 -16.76 14.82
N TRP A 216 17.83 -17.33 14.60
CA TRP A 216 16.59 -16.57 14.62
C TRP A 216 16.28 -16.06 16.01
N ALA A 217 16.50 -16.84 17.07
CA ALA A 217 16.27 -16.40 18.45
C ALA A 217 17.14 -15.19 18.81
N ASP A 218 18.40 -15.18 18.37
CA ASP A 218 19.38 -14.12 18.63
C ASP A 218 19.21 -12.87 17.75
N ALA A 219 18.56 -13.00 16.59
CA ALA A 219 18.36 -11.90 15.67
C ALA A 219 17.36 -10.85 16.18
N ASP A 220 17.73 -9.57 16.02
CA ASP A 220 16.87 -8.44 16.33
C ASP A 220 15.62 -8.41 15.44
N ALA A 221 14.48 -8.14 16.07
CA ALA A 221 13.21 -8.02 15.36
C ALA A 221 12.80 -6.57 15.18
N LEU A 222 12.38 -6.22 13.97
CA LEU A 222 11.64 -4.99 13.68
C LEU A 222 10.15 -5.31 13.60
N GLU A 223 9.33 -4.57 14.35
CA GLU A 223 7.87 -4.63 14.22
C GLU A 223 7.36 -3.40 13.46
N VAL A 224 6.57 -3.63 12.41
CA VAL A 224 5.99 -2.58 11.56
C VAL A 224 4.49 -2.75 11.48
N SER A 225 3.74 -1.75 11.95
CA SER A 225 2.30 -1.71 11.78
C SER A 225 1.91 -1.43 10.33
N THR A 226 1.09 -2.31 9.77
CA THR A 226 0.56 -2.18 8.40
C THR A 226 -0.97 -2.04 8.41
N ASP A 227 -1.54 -1.33 7.45
CA ASP A 227 -2.99 -1.08 7.40
C ASP A 227 -3.60 -0.98 6.00
N GLY A 228 -4.92 -0.89 5.94
CA GLY A 228 -5.68 -0.70 4.71
C GLY A 228 -5.86 -1.96 3.86
N GLY A 229 -5.59 -3.14 4.43
CA GLY A 229 -5.89 -4.43 3.82
C GLY A 229 -7.34 -4.86 3.99
N ALA A 230 -7.84 -5.71 3.11
CA ALA A 230 -9.13 -6.37 3.27
C ALA A 230 -9.04 -7.51 4.29
N ASN A 231 -10.18 -7.84 4.91
CA ASN A 231 -10.42 -9.01 5.77
C ASN A 231 -9.66 -9.09 7.11
N PHE A 232 -8.50 -8.45 7.23
CA PHE A 232 -7.80 -8.30 8.51
C PHE A 232 -8.66 -7.63 9.60
N TYR A 233 -8.30 -7.86 10.87
CA TYR A 233 -8.90 -7.16 12.00
C TYR A 233 -8.78 -5.64 11.85
N GLN A 234 -9.91 -4.99 11.60
CA GLN A 234 -9.98 -3.55 11.30
C GLN A 234 -9.08 -3.11 10.14
N GLY A 235 -8.77 -4.03 9.21
CA GLY A 235 -7.91 -3.81 8.05
C GLY A 235 -6.43 -3.64 8.38
N ARG A 236 -5.95 -4.19 9.51
CA ARG A 236 -4.59 -3.98 10.03
C ARG A 236 -3.93 -5.29 10.47
N THR A 237 -2.60 -5.35 10.35
CA THR A 237 -1.77 -6.37 10.99
C THR A 237 -0.38 -5.79 11.29
N ASP A 238 0.21 -6.22 12.40
CA ASP A 238 1.60 -5.88 12.73
C ASP A 238 2.50 -6.97 12.12
N VAL A 239 3.46 -6.55 11.30
CA VAL A 239 4.43 -7.44 10.66
C VAL A 239 5.72 -7.38 11.47
N ARG A 240 6.17 -8.53 11.96
CA ARG A 240 7.45 -8.69 12.62
C ARG A 240 8.45 -9.28 11.63
N LEU A 241 9.60 -8.63 11.48
CA LEU A 241 10.66 -9.03 10.56
C LEU A 241 11.96 -9.26 11.33
N LYS A 242 12.69 -10.32 10.96
CA LYS A 242 14.08 -10.57 11.31
C LYS A 242 14.87 -10.84 10.03
N ALA A 243 16.17 -10.54 10.03
CA ALA A 243 17.02 -10.78 8.88
C ALA A 243 18.38 -11.35 9.31
N LEU A 244 18.85 -12.35 8.56
CA LEU A 244 20.17 -12.96 8.70
C LEU A 244 20.91 -12.90 7.36
N GLN A 245 22.23 -12.93 7.37
CA GLN A 245 23.04 -13.06 6.15
C GLN A 245 24.33 -13.84 6.41
N ASN A 246 24.82 -14.59 5.42
CA ASN A 246 26.00 -15.44 5.56
C ASN A 246 27.17 -15.07 4.60
N GLY A 247 27.08 -13.91 3.96
CA GLY A 247 28.02 -13.42 2.94
C GLY A 247 27.67 -13.80 1.50
N GLU A 248 26.79 -14.79 1.30
CA GLU A 248 26.31 -15.21 -0.01
C GLU A 248 24.80 -15.04 -0.16
N GLU A 249 24.03 -15.31 0.89
CA GLU A 249 22.57 -15.27 0.93
C GLU A 249 22.08 -14.36 2.05
N ILE A 250 20.87 -13.84 1.86
CA ILE A 250 20.09 -13.16 2.90
C ILE A 250 18.82 -13.96 3.18
N TYR A 251 18.51 -14.08 4.46
CA TYR A 251 17.35 -14.78 4.98
C TYR A 251 16.43 -13.78 5.67
N PHE A 252 15.13 -13.95 5.49
CA PHE A 252 14.13 -13.21 6.26
C PHE A 252 13.19 -14.18 6.96
N HIS A 253 12.95 -13.93 8.24
CA HIS A 253 11.82 -14.50 8.96
C HIS A 253 10.78 -13.41 9.17
N ILE A 254 9.56 -13.68 8.74
CA ILE A 254 8.47 -12.71 8.74
C ILE A 254 7.23 -13.36 9.33
N SER A 255 6.65 -12.72 10.35
CA SER A 255 5.40 -13.17 10.95
C SER A 255 4.37 -12.06 11.01
N TRP A 256 3.11 -12.36 10.71
CA TRP A 256 2.00 -11.42 10.85
C TRP A 256 0.74 -12.13 11.32
N GLN A 257 -0.13 -11.38 12.00
CA GLN A 257 -1.43 -11.88 12.39
C GLN A 257 -2.35 -11.95 11.17
N ASP A 258 -2.99 -13.11 10.97
CA ASP A 258 -3.99 -13.33 9.94
C ASP A 258 -5.19 -14.07 10.56
N PRO A 259 -6.41 -13.50 10.52
CA PRO A 259 -7.59 -14.14 11.09
C PRO A 259 -7.89 -15.53 10.51
N THR A 260 -7.42 -15.81 9.30
CA THR A 260 -7.71 -17.05 8.59
C THR A 260 -6.48 -17.63 7.91
N GLU A 261 -6.47 -18.95 7.74
CA GLU A 261 -5.59 -19.63 6.79
C GLU A 261 -6.39 -19.80 5.49
N SER A 262 -6.31 -18.82 4.59
CA SER A 262 -7.10 -18.81 3.38
C SER A 262 -6.37 -19.51 2.25
N LEU A 263 -6.86 -20.70 1.90
CA LEU A 263 -6.28 -21.57 0.88
C LEU A 263 -7.23 -21.77 -0.33
N ALA A 264 -8.49 -21.33 -0.27
CA ALA A 264 -9.39 -21.43 -1.42
C ALA A 264 -9.11 -20.34 -2.45
N HIS A 265 -8.31 -20.65 -3.47
CA HIS A 265 -8.05 -19.75 -4.60
C HIS A 265 -8.99 -20.02 -5.77
N LEU A 266 -9.96 -19.12 -6.00
CA LEU A 266 -10.92 -19.11 -7.12
C LEU A 266 -11.51 -20.50 -7.49
N PRO A 267 -12.08 -21.26 -6.53
CA PRO A 267 -12.62 -22.60 -6.77
C PRO A 267 -13.56 -22.67 -7.97
N LEU A 268 -13.56 -23.78 -8.70
CA LEU A 268 -14.50 -24.03 -9.76
C LEU A 268 -15.72 -24.77 -9.19
N ILE A 269 -16.92 -24.33 -9.57
CA ILE A 269 -18.18 -24.98 -9.21
C ILE A 269 -18.89 -25.48 -10.47
N LYS A 270 -19.39 -26.71 -10.43
CA LYS A 270 -20.26 -27.26 -11.47
C LYS A 270 -21.68 -26.70 -11.30
N THR A 271 -22.25 -26.17 -12.36
CA THR A 271 -23.64 -25.71 -12.44
C THR A 271 -24.38 -26.43 -13.58
N ASP A 272 -25.70 -26.30 -13.63
CA ASP A 272 -26.52 -26.85 -14.72
C ASP A 272 -26.15 -26.26 -16.10
N GLN A 273 -25.50 -25.10 -16.13
CA GLN A 273 -25.07 -24.39 -17.36
C GLN A 273 -23.57 -24.57 -17.66
N GLY A 274 -22.89 -25.46 -16.94
CA GLY A 274 -21.43 -25.66 -17.04
C GLY A 274 -20.69 -25.19 -15.80
N TRP A 275 -19.38 -24.98 -15.92
CA TRP A 275 -18.53 -24.62 -14.78
C TRP A 275 -18.47 -23.10 -14.58
N LYS A 276 -18.39 -22.66 -13.33
CA LYS A 276 -18.17 -21.26 -12.97
C LYS A 276 -17.03 -21.14 -11.97
N ILE A 277 -16.46 -19.94 -11.88
CA ILE A 277 -15.49 -19.59 -10.84
C ILE A 277 -16.26 -19.02 -9.65
N GLN A 278 -15.97 -19.52 -8.45
CA GLN A 278 -16.36 -18.88 -7.20
C GLN A 278 -15.52 -17.60 -7.03
N GLN A 279 -16.21 -16.46 -7.02
CA GLN A 279 -15.59 -15.14 -7.01
C GLN A 279 -16.50 -14.10 -6.35
N GLN A 280 -15.87 -13.06 -5.82
CA GLN A 280 -16.44 -11.80 -5.36
C GLN A 280 -15.49 -10.65 -5.74
N GLY A 281 -15.54 -10.23 -7.01
CA GLY A 281 -14.76 -9.07 -7.52
C GLY A 281 -13.63 -9.43 -8.49
N PHE A 282 -13.33 -10.72 -8.72
CA PHE A 282 -12.31 -11.14 -9.69
C PHE A 282 -12.61 -10.66 -11.12
N GLU A 283 -13.86 -10.40 -11.49
CA GLU A 283 -14.24 -9.80 -12.77
C GLU A 283 -13.60 -8.42 -12.98
N LYS A 284 -13.38 -7.67 -11.89
CA LYS A 284 -12.72 -6.35 -11.84
C LYS A 284 -11.27 -6.40 -11.37
N PHE A 285 -10.72 -7.59 -11.14
CA PHE A 285 -9.42 -7.79 -10.49
C PHE A 285 -9.33 -7.24 -9.06
N ASP A 286 -10.44 -7.33 -8.31
CA ASP A 286 -10.52 -6.94 -6.89
C ASP A 286 -11.17 -8.05 -6.03
N GLU A 287 -10.78 -9.30 -6.28
CA GLU A 287 -11.27 -10.44 -5.48
C GLU A 287 -10.88 -10.32 -4.01
N SER A 288 -11.81 -10.64 -3.11
CA SER A 288 -11.62 -10.50 -1.66
C SER A 288 -12.27 -11.62 -0.83
N ARG A 289 -12.80 -12.67 -1.48
CA ARG A 289 -13.49 -13.77 -0.81
C ARG A 289 -12.84 -15.11 -1.04
N TYR A 290 -12.63 -15.46 -2.31
CA TYR A 290 -12.09 -16.74 -2.76
C TYR A 290 -10.70 -16.52 -3.34
N TYR A 291 -9.81 -16.01 -2.51
CA TYR A 291 -8.41 -15.83 -2.85
C TYR A 291 -7.55 -16.41 -1.72
N GLU A 292 -6.31 -16.71 -2.05
CA GLU A 292 -5.33 -17.18 -1.08
C GLU A 292 -4.74 -16.02 -0.26
N ASP A 293 -4.18 -16.36 0.89
CA ASP A 293 -3.29 -15.47 1.62
C ASP A 293 -1.96 -15.30 0.88
N LYS A 294 -1.39 -14.11 0.96
CA LYS A 294 -0.15 -13.76 0.27
C LYS A 294 0.70 -12.81 1.09
N PHE A 295 1.97 -12.77 0.73
CA PHE A 295 2.92 -11.81 1.27
C PHE A 295 3.79 -11.28 0.14
N ALA A 296 4.01 -9.97 0.12
CA ALA A 296 4.89 -9.32 -0.85
C ALA A 296 6.00 -8.54 -0.13
N LEU A 297 7.21 -8.64 -0.68
CA LEU A 297 8.40 -7.90 -0.24
C LEU A 297 8.97 -7.18 -1.46
N LEU A 298 8.94 -5.84 -1.45
CA LEU A 298 9.52 -4.98 -2.48
C LEU A 298 10.90 -4.51 -2.02
N LEU A 299 11.93 -4.69 -2.84
CA LEU A 299 13.30 -4.24 -2.64
C LEU A 299 13.66 -3.09 -3.59
N SER A 300 14.41 -2.11 -3.11
CA SER A 300 14.85 -0.94 -3.87
C SER A 300 16.15 -0.36 -3.33
N SER A 301 16.99 0.18 -4.20
CA SER A 301 18.15 0.99 -3.80
C SER A 301 17.78 2.41 -3.35
N HIS A 302 16.51 2.82 -3.49
CA HIS A 302 15.97 4.08 -2.99
C HIS A 302 14.86 3.86 -1.98
N CYS A 303 14.81 4.73 -0.97
CA CYS A 303 13.87 4.68 0.16
C CYS A 303 12.68 5.65 0.00
N ASP A 304 12.32 5.99 -1.23
CA ASP A 304 11.27 6.98 -1.51
C ASP A 304 9.89 6.53 -1.03
N PHE A 305 9.02 7.49 -0.72
CA PHE A 305 7.64 7.21 -0.33
C PHE A 305 6.88 6.42 -1.40
N ALA A 306 5.72 5.86 -1.03
CA ALA A 306 4.84 5.14 -1.96
C ALA A 306 5.47 3.87 -2.57
N GLY A 307 6.26 3.13 -1.78
CA GLY A 307 6.94 1.91 -2.22
C GLY A 307 8.00 2.23 -3.27
N ALA A 308 9.04 2.97 -2.87
CA ALA A 308 10.09 3.48 -3.75
C ALA A 308 9.56 4.30 -4.95
N GLY A 309 8.51 5.09 -4.74
CA GLY A 309 7.90 5.91 -5.79
C GLY A 309 7.09 5.13 -6.82
N THR A 310 6.90 3.82 -6.64
CA THR A 310 6.25 2.98 -7.66
C THR A 310 4.73 3.05 -7.65
N ALA A 311 4.10 3.42 -6.53
CA ALA A 311 2.64 3.39 -6.40
C ALA A 311 1.97 4.65 -6.95
N HIS A 312 1.25 4.49 -8.07
CA HIS A 312 0.53 5.56 -8.75
C HIS A 312 -0.98 5.31 -8.70
N LEU A 313 -1.72 6.17 -7.99
CA LEU A 313 -3.12 5.93 -7.63
C LEU A 313 -4.12 6.46 -8.64
N GLY A 314 -5.29 5.82 -8.70
CA GLY A 314 -6.43 6.23 -9.53
C GLY A 314 -6.71 5.29 -10.71
N ARG A 315 -7.77 5.60 -11.45
CA ARG A 315 -8.24 4.79 -12.57
C ARG A 315 -7.36 4.88 -13.82
N SER A 316 -6.78 6.04 -14.10
CA SER A 316 -5.94 6.29 -15.27
C SER A 316 -4.71 7.13 -14.88
N PRO A 317 -3.83 6.63 -13.98
CA PRO A 317 -2.65 7.37 -13.53
C PRO A 317 -1.59 7.53 -14.62
N LEU A 318 -1.66 6.74 -15.70
CA LEU A 318 -0.72 6.73 -16.79
C LEU A 318 -1.40 7.17 -18.10
N PRO A 319 -1.09 8.35 -18.66
CA PRO A 319 -1.71 8.86 -19.87
C PRO A 319 -1.53 7.92 -21.08
N GLY A 320 -2.59 7.76 -21.87
CA GLY A 320 -2.55 6.96 -23.10
C GLY A 320 -2.46 5.44 -22.88
N LYS A 321 -2.63 4.95 -21.64
CA LYS A 321 -2.64 3.53 -21.30
C LYS A 321 -4.01 3.08 -20.80
N PRO A 322 -4.31 1.76 -20.83
CA PRO A 322 -5.59 1.24 -20.37
C PRO A 322 -5.87 1.61 -18.91
N ALA A 323 -7.12 2.00 -18.64
CA ALA A 323 -7.58 2.26 -17.29
C ALA A 323 -7.43 1.01 -16.40
N ASN A 324 -7.02 1.23 -15.15
CA ASN A 324 -6.99 0.21 -14.12
C ASN A 324 -8.42 -0.22 -13.77
N TRP A 325 -8.70 -1.52 -13.85
CA TRP A 325 -10.06 -2.08 -13.77
C TRP A 325 -10.72 -1.86 -12.41
N HIS A 326 -9.93 -1.92 -11.33
CA HIS A 326 -10.41 -1.72 -9.96
C HIS A 326 -10.27 -0.28 -9.47
N GLY A 327 -9.78 0.65 -10.32
CA GLY A 327 -9.68 2.08 -10.02
C GLY A 327 -8.64 2.48 -8.96
N LYS A 328 -7.89 1.53 -8.39
CA LYS A 328 -6.96 1.82 -7.26
C LYS A 328 -5.63 2.39 -7.73
N GLY A 329 -5.16 2.00 -8.91
CA GLY A 329 -3.88 2.47 -9.43
C GLY A 329 -3.04 1.38 -10.11
N TYR A 330 -1.80 1.75 -10.43
CA TYR A 330 -0.77 0.87 -10.95
C TYR A 330 0.52 1.01 -10.16
N HIS A 331 1.37 -0.01 -10.27
CA HIS A 331 2.77 0.06 -9.88
C HIS A 331 3.64 0.19 -11.12
N TYR A 332 4.48 1.21 -11.19
CA TYR A 332 5.50 1.38 -12.23
C TYR A 332 6.57 2.38 -11.81
N SER A 333 7.76 2.27 -12.39
CA SER A 333 8.83 3.24 -12.22
C SER A 333 8.83 4.26 -13.36
N GLN A 334 8.67 5.54 -13.04
CA GLN A 334 8.75 6.63 -14.04
C GLN A 334 10.18 6.85 -14.54
N SER A 335 11.18 6.67 -13.69
CA SER A 335 12.60 6.82 -14.04
C SER A 335 13.12 5.63 -14.86
N GLY A 336 12.36 4.54 -14.91
CA GLY A 336 12.82 3.26 -15.45
C GLY A 336 13.73 2.48 -14.49
N GLN A 337 13.89 2.98 -13.25
CA GLN A 337 14.55 2.22 -12.19
C GLN A 337 13.81 0.90 -11.96
N LEU A 338 14.61 -0.15 -11.74
CA LEU A 338 14.16 -1.48 -11.39
C LEU A 338 13.99 -1.60 -9.88
N HIS A 339 12.91 -2.26 -9.48
CA HIS A 339 12.63 -2.63 -8.09
C HIS A 339 12.25 -4.10 -8.07
N ASP A 340 12.93 -4.88 -7.25
CA ASP A 340 12.75 -6.33 -7.12
C ASP A 340 11.55 -6.60 -6.19
N LEU A 341 10.69 -7.58 -6.51
CA LEU A 341 9.40 -7.84 -5.87
C LEU A 341 9.12 -9.34 -5.70
N TRP A 342 9.39 -9.83 -4.50
CA TRP A 342 9.09 -11.20 -4.12
C TRP A 342 7.64 -11.31 -3.70
N HIS A 343 6.95 -12.34 -4.19
CA HIS A 343 5.53 -12.52 -3.93
C HIS A 343 5.21 -13.98 -3.59
N TRP A 344 5.21 -14.27 -2.29
CA TRP A 344 4.79 -15.55 -1.73
C TRP A 344 3.26 -15.68 -1.73
N LYS A 345 2.78 -16.88 -2.04
CA LYS A 345 1.36 -17.19 -2.22
C LYS A 345 1.04 -18.54 -1.59
N ALA A 346 0.12 -18.55 -0.63
CA ALA A 346 -0.14 -19.71 0.23
C ALA A 346 -0.52 -20.98 -0.55
N VAL A 347 -1.18 -20.83 -1.70
CA VAL A 347 -1.63 -21.95 -2.54
C VAL A 347 -0.71 -22.12 -3.75
N ARG A 348 -0.38 -21.02 -4.43
CA ARG A 348 0.32 -21.11 -5.72
C ARG A 348 1.82 -21.39 -5.63
N THR A 349 2.49 -20.99 -4.56
CA THR A 349 3.96 -21.09 -4.47
C THR A 349 4.45 -21.80 -3.20
N ASN A 350 3.66 -21.79 -2.11
CA ASN A 350 4.11 -22.32 -0.82
C ASN A 350 4.48 -23.82 -0.82
N LYS A 351 3.78 -24.64 -1.60
CA LYS A 351 4.10 -26.09 -1.74
C LYS A 351 5.30 -26.35 -2.64
N MET A 352 5.69 -25.36 -3.44
CA MET A 352 6.88 -25.42 -4.28
C MET A 352 8.15 -25.02 -3.50
N TYR A 353 8.01 -24.57 -2.25
CA TYR A 353 9.09 -23.94 -1.47
C TYR A 353 9.68 -22.70 -2.14
N LEU A 354 8.83 -21.90 -2.80
CA LEU A 354 9.21 -20.72 -3.58
C LEU A 354 8.31 -19.52 -3.27
N ALA A 355 8.84 -18.33 -3.51
CA ALA A 355 8.06 -17.15 -3.84
C ALA A 355 8.22 -16.87 -5.35
N ASP A 356 7.24 -16.22 -5.98
CA ASP A 356 7.48 -15.72 -7.33
C ASP A 356 8.45 -14.54 -7.24
N ASP A 357 9.57 -14.63 -7.96
CA ASP A 357 10.39 -13.47 -8.26
C ASP A 357 9.75 -12.62 -9.38
N ASN A 358 9.63 -11.33 -9.12
CA ASN A 358 8.98 -10.37 -10.01
C ASN A 358 9.73 -9.05 -9.90
N PHE A 359 9.43 -8.12 -10.80
CA PHE A 359 9.96 -6.77 -10.70
C PHE A 359 8.90 -5.72 -11.00
N ILE A 360 9.18 -4.50 -10.55
CA ILE A 360 8.52 -3.27 -10.98
C ILE A 360 9.54 -2.43 -11.74
N GLY A 361 9.29 -2.23 -13.03
CA GLY A 361 10.11 -1.39 -13.89
C GLY A 361 9.30 -0.32 -14.62
N ALA A 362 9.81 0.12 -15.77
CA ALA A 362 9.09 1.02 -16.66
C ALA A 362 7.73 0.41 -17.12
N PRO A 363 6.71 1.23 -17.42
CA PRO A 363 5.44 0.72 -17.89
C PRO A 363 5.55 -0.14 -19.14
N ASP A 364 4.98 -1.35 -19.09
CA ASP A 364 5.02 -2.31 -20.19
C ASP A 364 4.24 -1.82 -21.43
N LYS A 365 4.50 -2.48 -22.56
CA LYS A 365 3.75 -2.31 -23.80
C LYS A 365 2.36 -2.91 -23.66
N VAL A 366 1.39 -2.21 -24.24
CA VAL A 366 0.00 -2.71 -24.29
C VAL A 366 -0.06 -3.79 -25.38
N ARG A 367 -0.54 -4.98 -25.02
CA ARG A 367 -0.68 -6.12 -25.93
C ARG A 367 -2.16 -6.45 -26.13
N ALA A 368 -2.58 -6.59 -27.38
CA ALA A 368 -3.94 -7.00 -27.71
C ALA A 368 -4.24 -8.41 -27.16
N GLY A 369 -5.45 -8.63 -26.67
CA GLY A 369 -5.88 -9.94 -26.14
C GLY A 369 -5.45 -10.22 -24.70
N ILE A 370 -4.64 -9.37 -24.07
CA ILE A 370 -4.33 -9.49 -22.64
C ILE A 370 -5.43 -8.82 -21.81
N ARG A 371 -6.06 -9.58 -20.90
CA ARG A 371 -7.21 -9.11 -20.11
C ARG A 371 -6.88 -7.92 -19.21
N ARG A 372 -5.69 -7.88 -18.61
CA ARG A 372 -5.25 -6.83 -17.68
C ARG A 372 -3.92 -6.24 -18.10
N TYR A 373 -3.86 -4.92 -18.16
CA TYR A 373 -2.60 -4.19 -18.20
C TYR A 373 -2.02 -4.10 -16.78
N THR A 374 -0.74 -4.45 -16.60
CA THR A 374 -0.08 -4.47 -15.28
C THR A 374 0.88 -3.30 -15.06
N ALA A 375 1.02 -2.42 -16.07
CA ALA A 375 1.99 -1.33 -16.08
C ALA A 375 3.42 -1.83 -15.85
N GLY A 376 4.08 -1.44 -14.77
CA GLY A 376 5.47 -1.82 -14.49
C GLY A 376 5.61 -3.16 -13.77
N TYR A 377 4.53 -3.70 -13.18
CA TYR A 377 4.54 -5.00 -12.51
C TYR A 377 4.63 -6.14 -13.53
N GLN A 378 5.73 -6.88 -13.49
CA GLN A 378 6.07 -7.95 -14.43
C GLN A 378 6.77 -9.10 -13.70
N GLN A 379 6.71 -10.29 -14.28
CA GLN A 379 7.36 -11.47 -13.71
C GLN A 379 8.71 -11.68 -14.37
N ASP A 380 9.62 -12.28 -13.62
CA ASP A 380 10.93 -12.67 -14.09
C ASP A 380 10.86 -13.83 -15.09
N GLY A 381 11.95 -14.02 -15.81
CA GLY A 381 12.08 -15.11 -16.77
C GLY A 381 11.92 -16.46 -16.08
N LYS A 382 11.27 -17.40 -16.74
CA LYS A 382 11.27 -18.80 -16.27
C LYS A 382 11.70 -19.72 -17.39
N GLU A 383 12.40 -20.78 -17.03
CA GLU A 383 12.89 -21.80 -17.97
C GLU A 383 11.90 -22.96 -18.07
N SER A 384 11.34 -23.39 -16.93
CA SER A 384 10.46 -24.54 -16.86
C SER A 384 9.42 -24.40 -15.73
N GLY A 385 8.39 -25.25 -15.78
CA GLY A 385 7.37 -25.34 -14.75
C GLY A 385 6.38 -24.16 -14.69
N ALA A 386 5.26 -24.39 -14.02
CA ALA A 386 4.24 -23.38 -13.77
C ALA A 386 3.19 -23.92 -12.80
N TYR A 387 2.51 -23.01 -12.12
CA TYR A 387 1.10 -23.19 -11.83
C TYR A 387 0.27 -22.57 -12.96
N LEU A 388 -0.84 -23.20 -13.33
CA LEU A 388 -1.80 -22.71 -14.30
C LEU A 388 -3.17 -22.60 -13.63
N MET A 389 -4.04 -21.78 -14.21
CA MET A 389 -5.44 -21.77 -13.84
C MET A 389 -6.20 -22.84 -14.63
N ASN A 390 -7.04 -23.63 -13.98
CA ASN A 390 -7.79 -24.74 -14.58
C ASN A 390 -9.00 -24.26 -15.39
N TRP A 391 -8.84 -23.24 -16.22
CA TRP A 391 -9.84 -22.81 -17.22
C TRP A 391 -9.17 -22.34 -18.50
N LYS A 392 -9.85 -22.51 -19.64
CA LYS A 392 -9.34 -22.07 -20.94
C LYS A 392 -9.34 -20.55 -21.06
N TRP A 393 -10.51 -19.95 -20.84
CA TRP A 393 -10.74 -18.51 -20.87
C TRP A 393 -11.61 -18.11 -19.67
N TYR A 394 -11.36 -16.93 -19.14
CA TYR A 394 -12.22 -16.36 -18.11
C TYR A 394 -13.46 -15.73 -18.74
N SER A 395 -14.63 -16.05 -18.20
CA SER A 395 -15.85 -15.27 -18.37
C SER A 395 -16.59 -15.23 -17.03
N PRO A 396 -17.30 -14.13 -16.71
CA PRO A 396 -18.04 -14.00 -15.46
C PRO A 396 -19.11 -15.08 -15.26
N ASP A 397 -19.74 -15.50 -16.35
CA ASP A 397 -20.94 -16.33 -16.29
C ASP A 397 -20.67 -17.82 -16.43
N SER A 398 -19.59 -18.21 -17.10
CA SER A 398 -19.24 -19.61 -17.36
C SER A 398 -17.79 -19.72 -17.82
N ILE A 399 -17.15 -20.85 -17.52
CA ILE A 399 -15.83 -21.22 -18.01
C ILE A 399 -15.83 -22.64 -18.55
N THR A 400 -14.81 -22.96 -19.34
CA THR A 400 -14.49 -24.35 -19.70
C THR A 400 -13.23 -24.75 -18.94
N PRO A 401 -13.29 -25.78 -18.06
CA PRO A 401 -12.09 -26.27 -17.41
C PRO A 401 -11.03 -26.71 -18.41
N LYS A 402 -9.75 -26.65 -18.03
CA LYS A 402 -8.71 -27.28 -18.86
C LYS A 402 -8.75 -28.79 -18.68
N ARG A 403 -8.97 -29.25 -17.44
CA ARG A 403 -8.90 -30.66 -17.06
C ARG A 403 -9.92 -31.00 -15.97
N LEU A 404 -10.34 -32.26 -15.94
CA LEU A 404 -11.17 -32.90 -14.92
C LEU A 404 -10.37 -34.02 -14.24
N PRO A 405 -10.69 -34.40 -12.98
CA PRO A 405 -9.97 -35.48 -12.31
C PRO A 405 -10.20 -36.82 -13.04
N ARG A 406 -9.19 -37.70 -13.03
CA ARG A 406 -9.38 -39.10 -13.50
C ARG A 406 -10.17 -39.93 -12.49
N ASP A 407 -9.95 -39.68 -11.20
CA ASP A 407 -10.72 -40.24 -10.09
C ASP A 407 -11.52 -39.13 -9.41
N THR A 408 -12.84 -39.18 -9.52
CA THR A 408 -13.72 -38.16 -8.95
C THR A 408 -13.71 -38.16 -7.42
N ASN A 409 -13.29 -39.25 -6.77
CA ASN A 409 -13.14 -39.30 -5.32
C ASN A 409 -12.04 -38.35 -4.82
N ALA A 410 -11.07 -38.00 -5.67
CA ALA A 410 -10.07 -36.99 -5.37
C ALA A 410 -10.67 -35.60 -5.07
N LEU A 411 -11.92 -35.35 -5.48
CA LEU A 411 -12.63 -34.12 -5.17
C LEU A 411 -13.32 -34.13 -3.79
N ALA A 412 -13.50 -35.29 -3.15
CA ALA A 412 -14.25 -35.41 -1.91
C ALA A 412 -13.83 -34.41 -0.81
N PRO A 413 -12.53 -34.11 -0.60
CA PRO A 413 -12.12 -33.13 0.41
C PRO A 413 -12.59 -31.69 0.12
N PHE A 414 -12.78 -31.31 -1.14
CA PHE A 414 -13.08 -29.93 -1.53
C PHE A 414 -14.57 -29.57 -1.52
N GLN A 415 -15.45 -30.52 -1.16
CA GLN A 415 -16.89 -30.31 -1.28
C GLN A 415 -17.48 -29.42 -0.16
N SER A 416 -16.67 -29.02 0.83
CA SER A 416 -17.03 -28.01 1.84
C SER A 416 -15.88 -27.02 2.04
N PHE A 417 -16.24 -25.76 2.30
CA PHE A 417 -15.30 -24.72 2.71
C PHE A 417 -14.96 -24.74 4.21
N ASP A 418 -15.68 -25.53 5.02
CA ASP A 418 -15.41 -25.61 6.46
C ASP A 418 -14.01 -26.20 6.77
N GLN A 419 -13.47 -26.97 5.83
CA GLN A 419 -12.14 -27.60 5.93
C GLN A 419 -11.05 -26.83 5.16
N GLU A 420 -11.32 -25.59 4.73
CA GLU A 420 -10.40 -24.79 3.88
C GLU A 420 -8.97 -24.75 4.44
N ARG A 421 -8.82 -24.69 5.77
CA ARG A 421 -7.54 -24.52 6.48
C ARG A 421 -6.58 -25.70 6.32
N ALA A 422 -7.07 -26.94 6.31
CA ALA A 422 -6.21 -28.13 6.33
C ALA A 422 -5.98 -28.75 4.94
N LEU A 423 -6.54 -28.17 3.89
CA LEU A 423 -6.60 -28.79 2.56
C LEU A 423 -5.63 -28.15 1.58
N ASP A 424 -5.00 -29.00 0.78
CA ASP A 424 -4.24 -28.58 -0.38
C ASP A 424 -5.17 -28.19 -1.52
N TRP A 425 -5.44 -26.90 -1.70
CA TRP A 425 -6.24 -26.37 -2.80
C TRP A 425 -5.48 -26.28 -4.14
N THR A 426 -4.59 -27.24 -4.38
CA THR A 426 -3.91 -27.42 -5.67
C THR A 426 -4.24 -28.80 -6.25
N ILE A 427 -4.14 -28.90 -7.57
CA ILE A 427 -4.37 -30.14 -8.31
C ILE A 427 -3.18 -30.43 -9.24
N SER A 428 -2.83 -31.70 -9.35
CA SER A 428 -1.76 -32.17 -10.23
C SER A 428 -2.24 -32.25 -11.68
N TRP A 429 -1.40 -31.78 -12.62
CA TRP A 429 -1.66 -31.94 -14.04
C TRP A 429 -1.85 -33.41 -14.44
N PHE A 430 -1.11 -34.32 -13.80
CA PHE A 430 -0.98 -35.73 -14.21
C PHE A 430 -2.14 -36.61 -13.73
N ASP A 431 -2.72 -36.28 -12.57
CA ASP A 431 -3.88 -37.01 -12.00
C ASP A 431 -5.21 -36.59 -12.65
N TYR A 432 -5.15 -35.57 -13.49
CA TYR A 432 -6.27 -35.04 -14.23
C TYR A 432 -6.18 -35.42 -15.71
N GLN A 433 -7.30 -35.38 -16.43
CA GLN A 433 -7.41 -35.61 -17.86
C GLN A 433 -7.98 -34.37 -18.58
N PRO A 434 -7.66 -34.15 -19.87
CA PRO A 434 -8.23 -33.04 -20.63
C PRO A 434 -9.76 -33.00 -20.54
N TYR A 435 -10.33 -31.82 -20.35
CA TYR A 435 -11.78 -31.65 -20.29
C TYR A 435 -12.44 -32.06 -21.61
N SER A 436 -13.49 -32.87 -21.53
CA SER A 436 -14.44 -33.13 -22.60
C SER A 436 -15.87 -33.13 -22.05
N THR A 437 -16.86 -32.79 -22.86
CA THR A 437 -18.26 -32.80 -22.42
C THR A 437 -18.74 -34.20 -22.04
N GLU A 438 -18.22 -35.24 -22.70
CA GLU A 438 -18.58 -36.64 -22.46
C GLU A 438 -18.04 -37.17 -21.10
N SER A 439 -16.88 -36.65 -20.68
CA SER A 439 -16.23 -37.02 -19.42
C SER A 439 -16.73 -36.20 -18.23
N ASP A 440 -17.44 -35.10 -18.46
CA ASP A 440 -17.99 -34.24 -17.41
C ASP A 440 -19.31 -34.77 -16.85
N GLN A 441 -19.22 -35.88 -16.12
CA GLN A 441 -20.35 -36.55 -15.45
C GLN A 441 -20.50 -36.11 -13.99
N LEU A 442 -19.83 -35.02 -13.59
CA LEU A 442 -19.84 -34.51 -12.23
C LEU A 442 -21.18 -33.86 -11.89
N ALA A 443 -21.66 -34.08 -10.67
CA ALA A 443 -22.93 -33.55 -10.21
C ALA A 443 -22.90 -32.02 -10.10
N THR A 444 -24.03 -31.36 -10.34
CA THR A 444 -24.21 -29.94 -10.02
C THR A 444 -23.88 -29.69 -8.55
N GLY A 445 -23.14 -28.62 -8.28
CA GLY A 445 -22.61 -28.27 -6.96
C GLY A 445 -21.20 -28.78 -6.69
N THR A 446 -20.66 -29.68 -7.53
CA THR A 446 -19.29 -30.20 -7.35
C THR A 446 -18.28 -29.05 -7.35
N LEU A 447 -17.44 -29.01 -6.31
CA LEU A 447 -16.32 -28.08 -6.17
C LEU A 447 -15.00 -28.72 -6.64
N MET A 448 -14.14 -27.91 -7.24
CA MET A 448 -12.82 -28.32 -7.71
C MET A 448 -11.80 -27.18 -7.56
N PRO A 449 -10.57 -27.46 -7.10
CA PRO A 449 -9.53 -26.44 -7.05
C PRO A 449 -9.21 -25.86 -8.44
N SER A 450 -8.77 -24.60 -8.42
CA SER A 450 -8.51 -23.84 -9.63
C SER A 450 -7.05 -23.85 -10.05
N VAL A 451 -6.14 -24.21 -9.13
CA VAL A 451 -4.69 -24.09 -9.32
C VAL A 451 -4.12 -25.44 -9.74
N LEU A 452 -3.56 -25.48 -10.94
CA LEU A 452 -3.04 -26.70 -11.59
C LEU A 452 -1.53 -26.66 -11.63
N TYR A 453 -0.87 -27.57 -10.91
CA TYR A 453 0.59 -27.72 -10.92
C TYR A 453 1.01 -28.59 -12.09
N THR A 454 1.86 -28.06 -12.97
CA THR A 454 2.44 -28.83 -14.08
C THR A 454 3.76 -29.52 -13.70
N SER A 455 4.31 -29.15 -12.56
CA SER A 455 5.57 -29.63 -11.99
C SER A 455 5.58 -29.32 -10.49
N ASN A 456 6.52 -29.94 -9.74
CA ASN A 456 6.67 -29.70 -8.30
C ASN A 456 7.20 -28.29 -7.97
N ARG A 457 7.92 -27.67 -8.91
CA ARG A 457 8.43 -26.29 -8.84
C ARG A 457 8.60 -25.71 -10.24
N PHE A 458 8.73 -24.39 -10.34
CA PHE A 458 9.24 -23.72 -11.55
C PHE A 458 10.74 -23.43 -11.39
N GLU A 459 11.41 -23.13 -12.50
CA GLU A 459 12.87 -22.95 -12.59
C GLU A 459 13.25 -21.70 -13.40
N GLY A 460 14.51 -21.29 -13.27
CA GLY A 460 15.05 -20.05 -13.83
C GLY A 460 14.96 -18.88 -12.83
N ASP A 461 15.30 -17.70 -13.32
CA ASP A 461 15.32 -16.39 -12.62
C ASP A 461 14.13 -16.20 -11.66
N ARG A 462 12.90 -16.47 -12.14
CA ARG A 462 11.67 -16.39 -11.35
C ARG A 462 11.66 -17.24 -10.06
N ALA A 463 12.48 -18.28 -9.98
CA ALA A 463 12.58 -19.24 -8.89
C ALA A 463 13.75 -18.96 -7.92
N ASP A 464 14.45 -17.84 -8.04
CA ASP A 464 15.64 -17.53 -7.22
C ASP A 464 15.31 -17.32 -5.73
N VAL A 465 14.05 -17.05 -5.40
CA VAL A 465 13.57 -16.89 -4.02
C VAL A 465 12.95 -18.18 -3.50
N ARG A 466 13.67 -18.87 -2.59
CA ARG A 466 13.07 -19.97 -1.82
C ARG A 466 12.23 -19.39 -0.69
N ALA A 467 11.07 -20.01 -0.44
CA ALA A 467 10.15 -19.52 0.57
C ALA A 467 9.26 -20.62 1.13
N LYS A 468 9.00 -20.57 2.44
CA LYS A 468 8.02 -21.46 3.08
C LYS A 468 7.29 -20.74 4.20
N GLY A 469 5.97 -20.80 4.13
CA GLY A 469 5.05 -20.27 5.13
C GLY A 469 4.25 -21.37 5.82
N VAL A 470 4.07 -21.24 7.12
CA VAL A 470 3.19 -22.06 7.96
C VAL A 470 2.24 -21.16 8.72
N TRP A 471 0.96 -21.50 8.72
CA TRP A 471 -0.03 -20.82 9.55
C TRP A 471 -0.24 -21.61 10.84
N HIS A 472 -0.24 -20.92 11.98
CA HIS A 472 -0.50 -21.50 13.28
C HIS A 472 -1.11 -20.46 14.21
N ASP A 473 -2.20 -20.81 14.89
CA ASP A 473 -2.85 -20.01 15.93
C ASP A 473 -3.11 -18.53 15.57
N GLY A 474 -3.53 -18.28 14.32
CA GLY A 474 -3.86 -16.92 13.85
C GLY A 474 -2.66 -16.14 13.34
N PHE A 475 -1.53 -16.79 13.09
CA PHE A 475 -0.32 -16.17 12.55
C PHE A 475 0.21 -16.96 11.37
N TRP A 476 0.61 -16.25 10.32
CA TRP A 476 1.56 -16.78 9.36
C TRP A 476 2.98 -16.56 9.87
N SER A 477 3.82 -17.57 9.69
CA SER A 477 5.27 -17.53 9.86
C SER A 477 5.91 -17.93 8.53
N LEU A 478 6.68 -17.03 7.93
CA LEU A 478 7.24 -17.14 6.58
C LEU A 478 8.75 -16.97 6.63
N GLU A 479 9.47 -17.93 6.06
CA GLU A 479 10.90 -17.82 5.80
C GLU A 479 11.14 -17.63 4.30
N LEU A 480 12.07 -16.73 3.98
CA LEU A 480 12.49 -16.39 2.62
C LEU A 480 14.02 -16.41 2.56
N VAL A 481 14.59 -16.88 1.45
CA VAL A 481 16.03 -16.75 1.17
C VAL A 481 16.27 -16.47 -0.31
N ARG A 482 17.23 -15.58 -0.59
CA ARG A 482 17.80 -15.33 -1.91
C ARG A 482 19.30 -15.04 -1.76
N LYS A 483 20.10 -15.30 -2.79
CA LYS A 483 21.50 -14.82 -2.86
C LYS A 483 21.57 -13.31 -2.66
N LEU A 484 22.62 -12.72 -2.11
CA LEU A 484 22.80 -11.26 -2.06
C LEU A 484 22.96 -10.64 -3.45
N ASN A 485 23.45 -11.41 -4.42
CA ASN A 485 23.55 -11.03 -5.83
C ASN A 485 23.24 -12.25 -6.72
N THR A 486 22.15 -12.19 -7.48
CA THR A 486 21.74 -13.23 -8.45
C THR A 486 22.42 -13.08 -9.80
N ALA A 487 23.04 -11.92 -10.06
CA ALA A 487 23.50 -11.48 -11.39
C ALA A 487 22.39 -11.37 -12.45
N SER A 488 21.12 -11.46 -12.06
CA SER A 488 19.98 -11.20 -12.94
C SER A 488 19.90 -9.71 -13.31
N PRO A 489 19.56 -9.37 -14.57
CA PRO A 489 19.27 -7.99 -14.96
C PRO A 489 17.89 -7.50 -14.47
N LEU A 490 17.07 -8.39 -13.89
CA LEU A 490 15.73 -8.10 -13.37
C LEU A 490 15.68 -7.99 -11.84
N ASP A 491 16.80 -8.30 -11.18
CA ASP A 491 17.00 -8.12 -9.75
C ASP A 491 17.88 -6.93 -9.41
N ILE A 492 17.81 -6.52 -8.15
CA ILE A 492 18.81 -5.64 -7.56
C ILE A 492 19.75 -6.43 -6.64
N PRO A 493 21.05 -6.07 -6.57
CA PRO A 493 21.90 -6.51 -5.47
C PRO A 493 21.35 -6.04 -4.12
N ILE A 494 21.42 -6.91 -3.12
CA ILE A 494 21.03 -6.60 -1.75
C ILE A 494 22.28 -6.22 -0.98
N GLU A 495 22.37 -4.95 -0.61
CA GLU A 495 23.55 -4.35 0.02
C GLU A 495 23.13 -3.55 1.27
N ASP A 496 24.12 -3.09 2.03
CA ASP A 496 23.86 -2.17 3.13
C ASP A 496 23.14 -0.91 2.62
N GLY A 497 22.05 -0.53 3.29
CA GLY A 497 21.23 0.59 2.87
C GLY A 497 20.13 0.26 1.86
N THR A 498 20.06 -0.97 1.33
CA THR A 498 18.91 -1.43 0.51
C THR A 498 17.62 -1.26 1.32
N CYS A 499 16.60 -0.69 0.68
CA CYS A 499 15.32 -0.39 1.29
C CYS A 499 14.24 -1.38 0.85
N LEU A 500 13.34 -1.73 1.75
CA LEU A 500 12.25 -2.64 1.50
C LEU A 500 10.90 -2.18 2.06
N TRP A 501 9.82 -2.71 1.47
CA TRP A 501 8.45 -2.59 1.93
C TRP A 501 7.78 -3.95 1.94
N VAL A 502 6.90 -4.15 2.92
CA VAL A 502 6.16 -5.40 3.07
C VAL A 502 4.66 -5.18 3.00
N SER A 503 3.95 -6.21 2.56
CA SER A 503 2.49 -6.18 2.39
C SER A 503 1.89 -7.56 2.60
N ALA A 504 0.95 -7.66 3.53
CA ALA A 504 0.19 -8.89 3.80
C ALA A 504 -1.19 -8.84 3.11
N PHE A 505 -1.67 -9.98 2.65
CA PHE A 505 -2.97 -10.15 2.00
C PHE A 505 -3.73 -11.26 2.72
N ASP A 506 -4.90 -10.95 3.27
CA ASP A 506 -5.86 -11.93 3.81
C ASP A 506 -6.96 -12.13 2.75
N ARG A 507 -6.92 -13.31 2.10
CA ARG A 507 -7.80 -13.71 0.99
C ARG A 507 -8.10 -12.62 -0.05
N ALA A 508 -7.10 -11.81 -0.39
CA ALA A 508 -7.28 -10.65 -1.26
C ALA A 508 -6.37 -10.69 -2.49
N GLN A 509 -6.93 -10.36 -3.66
CA GLN A 509 -6.15 -10.27 -4.89
C GLN A 509 -5.23 -9.05 -4.89
N VAL A 510 -5.73 -7.87 -4.53
CA VAL A 510 -4.98 -6.60 -4.54
C VAL A 510 -5.11 -5.76 -3.27
N ALA A 511 -6.06 -6.07 -2.38
CA ALA A 511 -6.32 -5.26 -1.19
C ALA A 511 -5.40 -5.63 0.00
N HIS A 512 -4.09 -5.40 -0.15
CA HIS A 512 -3.10 -5.67 0.89
C HIS A 512 -2.99 -4.55 1.94
N THR A 513 -2.40 -4.91 3.08
CA THR A 513 -1.92 -3.92 4.05
C THR A 513 -0.69 -3.18 3.52
N ARG A 514 -0.44 -1.98 4.05
CA ARG A 514 0.69 -1.13 3.64
C ARG A 514 1.21 -0.28 4.80
N HIS A 515 2.44 0.18 4.67
CA HIS A 515 3.07 1.13 5.58
C HIS A 515 3.79 2.24 4.78
N THR A 516 3.95 3.41 5.39
CA THR A 516 4.46 4.60 4.70
C THR A 516 5.98 4.65 4.62
N ARG A 517 6.65 4.39 5.74
CA ARG A 517 8.10 4.48 5.88
C ARG A 517 8.74 3.22 5.33
N ALA A 518 9.86 3.36 4.62
CA ALA A 518 10.65 2.21 4.17
C ALA A 518 11.24 1.45 5.36
N ILE A 519 11.76 0.25 5.12
CA ILE A 519 12.62 -0.48 6.05
C ILE A 519 13.99 -0.55 5.40
N GLN A 520 15.00 0.08 5.97
CA GLN A 520 16.36 0.03 5.47
C GLN A 520 17.11 -1.13 6.13
N LEU A 521 17.76 -1.95 5.31
CA LEU A 521 18.64 -3.00 5.78
C LEU A 521 19.95 -2.39 6.30
N ASN A 522 20.33 -2.78 7.50
CA ASN A 522 21.64 -2.48 8.08
C ASN A 522 22.45 -3.77 8.12
N LEU A 523 23.21 -3.99 7.06
CA LEU A 523 24.16 -5.10 6.97
C LEU A 523 25.39 -4.64 7.73
N SER A 524 25.39 -4.87 9.05
CA SER A 524 26.58 -4.58 9.85
C SER A 524 27.81 -5.21 9.18
N LYS A 525 28.80 -4.39 8.81
CA LYS A 525 30.15 -4.91 8.56
C LYS A 525 30.58 -5.60 9.84
N ALA A 526 30.94 -6.89 9.75
CA ALA A 526 31.40 -7.70 10.87
C ALA A 526 32.25 -6.88 11.85
N LEU A 527 31.94 -6.98 13.14
CA LEU A 527 32.75 -6.44 14.24
C LEU A 527 34.17 -6.98 14.19
#